data_AF-A0A328B2V0-F1
#
_entry.id   AF-A0A328B2V0-F1
#
_cell.length_a   1.000
_cell.length_b   1.000
_cell.length_c   1.000
_cell.angle_alpha   90.00
_cell.angle_beta   90.00
_cell.angle_gamma   90.00
#
_symmetry.space_group_name_H-M   'P 1'
#
loop_
_entity.id
_entity.type
_entity.pdbx_description
1 polymer ?
#
loop_
_entity_poly.entity_id
_entity_poly.type
_entity_poly.pdbx_seq_one_letter_code
_entity_poly.pdbx_strand_id
1 'polypeptide(L)'
;MADGASHQTIGAALGAPRLNQALAARSSLWAVCRCGREASVDPGPWFAQGLARHSVEHLESRLRCLCGARRVPLEIRGLAEAPHGVTGGIYVFR
;
A
#
# COMPACT_ATOMS: atom_id res chain seq x y z
N MET A 1 23.22 24.49 2.49
CA MET A 1 21.90 24.43 1.83
C MET A 1 21.48 22.98 1.91
N ALA A 2 20.39 22.71 2.60
CA ALA A 2 20.04 21.38 3.11
C ALA A 2 18.85 20.82 2.35
N ASP A 3 19.10 19.85 1.47
CA ASP A 3 18.06 19.07 0.80
C ASP A 3 18.23 17.61 1.20
N GLY A 4 18.02 17.36 2.49
CA GLY A 4 17.82 16.04 3.04
C GLY A 4 16.39 15.60 2.76
N ALA A 5 16.07 15.30 1.49
CA ALA A 5 14.86 14.58 1.15
C ALA A 5 15.04 13.13 1.61
N SER A 6 14.78 12.88 2.90
CA SER A 6 14.66 11.54 3.44
C SER A 6 13.47 10.88 2.77
N HIS A 7 13.73 10.21 1.65
CA HIS A 7 12.85 9.20 1.09
C HIS A 7 12.78 8.09 2.12
N GLN A 8 11.87 8.23 3.09
CA GLN A 8 11.54 7.14 3.99
C GLN A 8 10.70 6.16 3.18
N THR A 9 11.36 5.39 2.31
CA THR A 9 10.94 4.02 2.05
C THR A 9 10.86 3.38 3.41
N ILE A 10 9.66 3.34 4.00
CA ILE A 10 9.39 2.64 5.25
C ILE A 10 9.43 1.14 4.91
N GLY A 11 10.61 0.67 4.52
CA GLY A 11 10.95 -0.71 4.31
C GLY A 11 11.13 -1.36 5.68
N ALA A 12 10.10 -2.08 6.11
CA ALA A 12 10.28 -3.44 6.66
C ALA A 12 11.15 -3.66 7.93
N ALA A 13 11.32 -2.71 8.86
CA ALA A 13 12.16 -2.93 10.05
C ALA A 13 11.50 -2.75 11.44
N LEU A 14 10.28 -2.24 11.54
CA LEU A 14 9.53 -2.10 12.81
C LEU A 14 8.10 -2.54 12.52
N GLY A 15 7.75 -3.78 12.88
CA GLY A 15 6.43 -4.44 12.73
C GLY A 15 5.38 -3.71 11.89
N ALA A 16 4.99 -4.31 10.75
CA ALA A 16 4.16 -3.63 9.75
C ALA A 16 3.00 -2.83 10.38
N PRO A 17 2.94 -1.52 10.08
CA PRO A 17 1.97 -0.63 10.71
C PRO A 17 0.56 -1.15 10.46
N ARG A 18 -0.31 -0.95 11.44
CA ARG A 18 -1.73 -1.24 11.29
C ARG A 18 -2.33 -0.31 10.25
N LEU A 19 -3.34 -0.78 9.52
CA LEU A 19 -4.03 0.01 8.50
C LEU A 19 -4.46 1.39 9.02
N ASN A 20 -5.04 1.45 10.22
CA ASN A 20 -5.46 2.72 10.84
C ASN A 20 -4.29 3.68 11.11
N GLN A 21 -3.14 3.14 11.54
CA GLN A 21 -1.95 3.94 11.83
C GLN A 21 -1.32 4.49 10.53
N ALA A 22 -1.30 3.67 9.47
CA ALA A 22 -0.82 4.08 8.16
C ALA A 22 -1.63 5.26 7.59
N LEU A 23 -2.95 5.28 7.78
CA LEU A 23 -3.83 6.32 7.24
C LEU A 23 -3.91 7.57 8.10
N ALA A 24 -3.69 7.45 9.42
CA ALA A 24 -3.61 8.61 10.31
C ALA A 24 -2.51 9.60 9.88
N ALA A 25 -1.49 9.13 9.16
CA ALA A 25 -0.38 9.95 8.65
C ALA A 25 -0.69 10.72 7.35
N ARG A 26 -1.95 10.77 6.88
CA ARG A 26 -2.35 11.35 5.56
C ARG A 26 -1.59 10.68 4.40
N SER A 27 -1.39 9.39 4.53
CA SER A 27 -0.74 8.56 3.51
C SER A 27 -1.78 7.84 2.67
N SER A 28 -1.42 7.53 1.43
CA SER A 28 -2.17 6.66 0.53
C SER A 28 -1.56 5.27 0.51
N LEU A 29 -2.41 4.26 0.33
CA LEU A 29 -1.95 2.88 0.16
C LEU A 29 -1.79 2.58 -1.32
N TRP A 30 -0.63 2.05 -1.66
CA TRP A 30 -0.27 1.68 -3.01
C TRP A 30 0.07 0.20 -3.04
N ALA A 31 -0.61 -0.56 -3.88
CA ALA A 31 -0.21 -1.93 -4.18
C ALA A 31 0.83 -1.90 -5.29
N VAL A 32 1.99 -2.49 -5.09
CA VAL A 32 3.09 -2.51 -6.08
C VAL A 32 3.44 -3.94 -6.42
N CYS A 33 3.10 -4.39 -7.62
CA CYS A 33 3.41 -5.74 -8.05
C CYS A 33 4.83 -5.82 -8.63
N ARG A 34 5.51 -6.96 -8.44
CA ARG A 34 6.82 -7.25 -9.04
C ARG A 34 6.82 -7.24 -10.58
N CYS A 35 5.64 -7.24 -11.22
CA CYS A 35 5.50 -7.06 -12.66
C CYS A 35 5.62 -5.59 -13.13
N GLY A 36 5.80 -4.63 -12.21
CA GLY A 36 5.89 -3.19 -12.52
C GLY A 36 4.55 -2.46 -12.58
N ARG A 37 3.44 -3.14 -12.27
CA ARG A 37 2.12 -2.53 -12.08
C ARG A 37 1.97 -2.04 -10.65
N GLU A 38 1.38 -0.87 -10.51
CA GLU A 38 1.02 -0.31 -9.22
C GLU A 38 -0.41 0.22 -9.24
N ALA A 39 -1.09 0.25 -8.10
CA ALA A 39 -2.43 0.81 -8.02
C ALA A 39 -2.67 1.41 -6.64
N SER A 40 -3.36 2.56 -6.61
CA SER A 40 -3.90 3.08 -5.36
C SER A 40 -5.00 2.15 -4.85
N VAL A 41 -4.93 1.80 -3.57
CA VAL A 41 -5.91 0.95 -2.91
C VAL A 41 -6.73 1.80 -1.95
N ASP A 42 -8.04 1.85 -2.19
CA ASP A 42 -8.95 2.47 -1.25
C ASP A 42 -9.07 1.60 0.02
N PRO A 43 -8.78 2.13 1.21
CA PRO A 43 -8.91 1.39 2.46
C PRO A 43 -10.35 1.32 2.97
N GLY A 44 -11.27 2.17 2.47
CA GLY A 44 -12.67 2.22 2.87
C GLY A 44 -13.36 0.86 3.04
N PRO A 45 -13.29 -0.07 2.07
CA PRO A 45 -13.89 -1.40 2.21
C PRO A 45 -13.26 -2.24 3.33
N TRP A 46 -11.98 -2.04 3.65
CA TRP A 46 -11.32 -2.73 4.77
C TRP A 46 -11.72 -2.14 6.12
N PHE A 47 -11.94 -0.82 6.22
CA PHE A 47 -12.51 -0.20 7.41
C PHE A 47 -13.92 -0.70 7.69
N ALA A 48 -14.78 -0.74 6.66
CA ALA A 48 -16.13 -1.25 6.78
C ALA A 48 -16.18 -2.71 7.25
N GLN A 49 -15.15 -3.50 6.95
CA GLN A 49 -14.98 -4.89 7.40
C GLN A 49 -14.32 -5.02 8.78
N GLY A 50 -13.98 -3.92 9.45
CA GLY A 50 -13.29 -3.94 10.74
C GLY A 50 -11.82 -4.36 10.66
N LEU A 51 -11.22 -4.37 9.47
CA LEU A 51 -9.83 -4.77 9.23
C LEU A 51 -8.84 -3.64 9.53
N ALA A 52 -9.30 -2.47 9.96
CA ALA A 52 -8.47 -1.31 10.31
C ALA A 52 -7.37 -1.60 11.35
N ARG A 53 -7.60 -2.59 12.22
CA ARG A 53 -6.65 -3.03 13.25
C ARG A 53 -5.63 -4.07 12.77
N HIS A 54 -5.83 -4.65 11.58
CA HIS A 54 -4.90 -5.61 11.00
C HIS A 54 -3.68 -4.89 10.42
N SER A 55 -2.55 -5.58 10.43
CA SER A 55 -1.33 -5.12 9.76
C SER A 55 -1.54 -5.08 8.25
N VAL A 56 -0.90 -4.11 7.60
CA VAL A 56 -0.95 -3.93 6.15
C VAL A 56 -0.50 -5.19 5.40
N GLU A 57 0.51 -5.91 5.91
CA GLU A 57 0.96 -7.20 5.35
C GLU A 57 -0.15 -8.27 5.26
N HIS A 58 -1.08 -8.29 6.21
CA HIS A 58 -2.20 -9.23 6.19
C HIS A 58 -3.17 -8.93 5.03
N LEU A 59 -3.24 -7.67 4.61
CA LEU A 59 -4.12 -7.20 3.55
C LEU A 59 -3.52 -7.45 2.16
N GLU A 60 -2.20 -7.60 2.05
CA GLU A 60 -1.51 -7.93 0.80
C GLU A 60 -2.01 -9.23 0.17
N SER A 61 -2.39 -10.20 1.01
CA SER A 61 -2.92 -11.50 0.58
C SER A 61 -4.33 -11.40 -0.01
N ARG A 62 -5.00 -10.24 0.17
CA ARG A 62 -6.32 -9.91 -0.38
C ARG A 62 -6.24 -9.11 -1.68
N LEU A 63 -5.04 -8.91 -2.21
CA LEU A 63 -4.80 -8.21 -3.47
C LEU A 63 -4.44 -9.18 -4.58
N ARG A 64 -4.97 -8.91 -5.78
CA ARG A 64 -4.65 -9.66 -6.99
C ARG A 64 -4.21 -8.70 -8.08
N CYS A 65 -3.13 -9.07 -8.76
CA CYS A 65 -2.69 -8.38 -9.95
C CYS A 65 -3.22 -9.11 -11.19
N LEU A 66 -3.52 -8.36 -12.26
CA LEU A 66 -3.85 -8.89 -13.58
C LEU A 66 -2.75 -9.77 -14.17
N CYS A 67 -1.50 -9.64 -13.72
CA CYS A 67 -0.42 -10.55 -14.12
C CYS A 67 -0.54 -11.97 -13.52
N GLY A 68 -1.52 -12.22 -12.65
CA GLY A 68 -1.75 -13.49 -11.97
C GLY A 68 -1.16 -13.58 -10.56
N ALA A 69 -0.49 -12.52 -10.07
CA ALA A 69 0.06 -12.50 -8.72
C ALA A 69 -1.06 -12.57 -7.66
N ARG A 70 -0.90 -13.51 -6.72
CA ARG A 70 -1.89 -13.82 -5.68
C ARG A 70 -1.77 -13.00 -4.40
N ARG A 71 -0.62 -12.36 -4.23
CA ARG A 71 -0.27 -11.46 -3.15
C ARG A 71 0.46 -10.29 -3.79
N VAL A 72 0.06 -9.08 -3.44
CA VAL A 72 0.69 -7.86 -3.93
C VAL A 72 1.13 -7.05 -2.72
N PRO A 73 2.42 -6.73 -2.59
CA PRO A 73 2.89 -5.96 -1.46
C PRO A 73 2.30 -4.56 -1.46
N LEU A 74 2.05 -4.05 -0.27
CA LEU A 74 1.45 -2.75 -0.03
C LEU A 74 2.51 -1.79 0.48
N GLU A 75 2.63 -0.65 -0.19
CA GLU A 75 3.45 0.47 0.22
C GLU A 75 2.56 1.60 0.75
N ILE A 76 3.05 2.26 1.80
CA ILE A 76 2.43 3.45 2.37
C ILE A 76 3.21 4.63 1.80
N ARG A 77 2.57 5.40 0.93
CA ARG A 77 3.18 6.55 0.27
C ARG A 77 2.49 7.84 0.69
N GLY A 78 3.23 8.94 0.72
CA GLY A 78 2.63 10.26 0.96
C GLY A 78 1.61 10.59 -0.13
N LEU A 79 0.56 11.36 0.20
CA LEU A 79 -0.46 11.77 -0.78
C LEU A 79 0.10 12.55 -1.99
N ALA A 80 1.30 13.13 -1.84
CA ALA A 80 1.99 13.88 -2.90
C ALA A 80 2.94 13.01 -3.75
N GLU A 81 3.07 11.72 -3.46
CA GLU A 81 4.00 10.84 -4.16
C GLU A 81 3.44 10.42 -5.52
N ALA A 82 4.21 10.70 -6.57
CA ALA A 82 3.83 10.36 -7.94
C ALA A 82 3.93 8.85 -8.19
N PRO A 83 3.04 8.26 -9.03
CA PRO A 83 3.19 6.88 -9.44
C PRO A 83 4.54 6.65 -10.14
N HIS A 84 5.23 5.57 -9.79
CA HIS A 84 6.52 5.20 -10.37
C HIS A 84 6.39 4.16 -11.49
N GLY A 85 5.20 3.61 -11.71
CA GLY A 85 4.94 2.48 -12.59
C GLY A 85 3.57 2.55 -13.27
N VAL A 86 3.19 1.47 -13.96
CA VAL A 86 1.91 1.41 -14.68
C VAL A 86 0.78 1.39 -13.68
N THR A 87 -0.01 2.47 -13.64
CA THR A 87 -1.14 2.58 -12.72
C THR A 87 -2.31 1.69 -13.17
N GLY A 88 -2.80 0.85 -12.27
CA GLY A 88 -3.98 -0.01 -12.47
C GLY A 88 -3.67 -1.49 -12.70
N GLY A 89 -4.73 -2.29 -12.73
CA GLY A 89 -4.62 -3.74 -12.88
C GLY A 89 -4.27 -4.50 -11.60
N ILE A 90 -4.43 -3.87 -10.44
CA ILE A 90 -4.48 -4.55 -9.14
C ILE A 90 -5.84 -4.27 -8.52
N TYR A 91 -6.48 -5.31 -8.00
CA TYR A 91 -7.80 -5.22 -7.37
C TYR A 91 -7.83 -5.98 -6.05
N VAL A 92 -8.68 -5.49 -5.14
CA VAL A 92 -8.99 -6.16 -3.87
C VAL A 92 -10.04 -7.23 -4.17
N PHE A 93 -9.78 -8.47 -3.78
CA PHE A 93 -10.80 -9.54 -3.81
C PHE A 93 -11.34 -9.78 -2.40
N ARG A 94 -12.64 -10.08 -2.30
CA ARG A 94 -13.36 -10.29 -1.03
C ARG A 94 -13.27 -11.72 -0.58
#